data_AF-A0A663M1P8-F1
#
_entry.id   AF-A0A663M1P8-F1
#
_cell.length_a   1.000
_cell.length_b   1.000
_cell.length_c   1.000
_cell.angle_alpha   90.00
_cell.angle_beta   90.00
_cell.angle_gamma   90.00
#
_symmetry.space_group_name_H-M   'P 1'
#
loop_
_entity.id
_entity.type
_entity.pdbx_description
1 polymer ?
#
loop_
_entity_poly.entity_id
_entity_poly.type
_entity_poly.pdbx_seq_one_letter_code
_entity_poly.pdbx_strand_id
1 'polypeptide(L)'
;MKRVSCLGIDCALLLPLDTFTEQQSLYHCPGSRKAVVSLVPQSGLCFLPSLQPSGQPSLLMQYRESGLSSSGYELSQYIRDGADHYDPTISGTWSLAQAAPVVPFKFSLPHVAVCFGAGGQLVLVCPHSPAEGQLAHVELHSLEVILHDMKELKELQAFPGPLVREDLHKVNVMAFCQQKIATSCDLSTQRGRDSALLWKLLVLLCQQNGSMVGSDTAELLLKDCRHLEKYKRQSPMANVIGLTDDEWMARQPGTLDLITGEVPPIVETQAQIVEKFTKLLYYGRKKDALVWAMRNQLWGHALFLSSKMDPRTYSWVLTGFTSTLATNDPLQTLFQLMSGRIPQSALCCGDVTWGDWRPHLAVMLSNKVGDMELNHRAIITMGDTLAGRGAVEAAHFCYLMADIPFSYFEAKADRMVLLGSNHRAGLWAGLGARCV
;
A
#
# COMPACT_ATOMS: atom_id res chain seq x y z
N MET A 1 19.21 -1.18 -32.07
CA MET A 1 18.43 0.01 -32.45
C MET A 1 17.31 0.13 -31.42
N LYS A 2 17.17 1.15 -30.57
CA LYS A 2 17.58 2.56 -30.58
C LYS A 2 18.45 2.86 -29.36
N ARG A 3 19.49 3.69 -29.56
CA ARG A 3 20.31 4.31 -28.50
C ARG A 3 19.52 5.48 -27.91
N VAL A 4 19.51 5.64 -26.59
CA VAL A 4 19.19 6.92 -25.96
C VAL A 4 20.43 7.34 -25.19
N SER A 5 20.85 8.55 -25.53
CA SER A 5 22.15 9.15 -25.28
C SER A 5 22.22 9.74 -23.88
N CYS A 6 23.36 9.54 -23.23
CA CYS A 6 23.79 10.41 -22.13
C CYS A 6 24.01 11.83 -22.68
N LEU A 7 23.32 12.81 -22.12
CA LEU A 7 23.65 14.24 -22.15
C LEU A 7 23.55 14.65 -20.68
N GLY A 8 24.65 14.85 -19.94
CA GLY A 8 25.66 15.84 -20.26
C GLY A 8 25.07 17.19 -19.88
N ILE A 9 24.95 17.46 -18.57
CA ILE A 9 24.62 18.82 -18.10
C ILE A 9 25.88 19.63 -18.31
N ASP A 10 25.82 20.50 -19.31
CA ASP A 10 26.90 21.42 -19.68
C ASP A 10 27.23 22.35 -18.50
N CYS A 11 28.42 22.14 -17.95
CA CYS A 11 29.18 23.15 -17.25
C CYS A 11 29.55 24.28 -18.23
N ALA A 12 28.78 25.35 -18.27
CA ALA A 12 29.21 26.59 -18.92
C ALA A 12 28.55 27.81 -18.24
N LEU A 13 29.24 28.35 -17.24
CA LEU A 13 29.49 29.77 -16.98
C LEU A 13 30.20 29.88 -15.61
N LEU A 14 31.45 29.41 -15.58
CA LEU A 14 32.38 29.61 -14.47
C LEU A 14 33.69 30.13 -15.06
N LEU A 15 33.92 31.44 -14.93
CA LEU A 15 35.23 32.10 -14.99
C LEU A 15 35.12 33.42 -14.18
N PRO A 16 36.23 33.93 -13.64
CA PRO A 16 37.02 33.41 -12.52
C PRO A 16 36.79 34.26 -11.26
N LEU A 17 36.82 33.63 -10.07
CA LEU A 17 36.92 34.35 -8.80
C LEU A 17 38.39 34.77 -8.58
N ASP A 18 38.82 35.82 -9.26
CA ASP A 18 40.02 36.58 -8.90
C ASP A 18 39.61 38.04 -8.70
N THR A 19 39.11 38.34 -7.50
CA THR A 19 39.29 39.59 -6.73
C THR A 19 38.22 39.67 -5.64
N PHE A 20 38.41 38.97 -4.52
CA PHE A 20 37.79 39.33 -3.25
C PHE A 20 38.85 39.19 -2.16
N THR A 21 39.11 40.28 -1.46
CA THR A 21 39.89 40.28 -0.23
C THR A 21 39.06 39.62 0.87
N GLU A 22 39.44 38.39 1.25
CA GLU A 22 38.99 37.77 2.48
C GLU A 22 39.37 38.64 3.68
N GLN A 23 38.37 39.05 4.46
CA GLN A 23 38.57 39.27 5.89
C GLN A 23 37.86 38.14 6.64
N GLN A 24 38.54 37.01 6.76
CA GLN A 24 38.18 35.96 7.71
C GLN A 24 38.43 36.49 9.14
N SER A 25 37.37 36.76 9.90
CA SER A 25 37.46 36.72 11.37
C SER A 25 36.93 35.36 11.85
N LEU A 26 37.84 34.41 12.04
CA LEU A 26 37.57 33.11 12.65
C LEU A 26 37.35 33.30 14.16
N TYR A 27 36.10 33.20 14.60
CA TYR A 27 35.81 32.83 16.00
C TYR A 27 35.33 31.39 16.03
N HIS A 28 36.14 30.54 16.66
CA HIS A 28 35.91 29.11 16.78
C HIS A 28 35.20 28.82 18.12
N CYS A 29 33.94 28.38 18.08
CA CYS A 29 33.27 27.72 19.19
C CYS A 29 32.67 26.39 18.67
N PRO A 30 32.88 25.25 19.37
CA PRO A 30 32.40 23.96 18.90
C PRO A 30 30.91 23.83 19.17
N GLY A 31 30.09 23.61 18.14
CA GLY A 31 28.68 23.20 18.31
C GLY A 31 27.65 23.80 17.35
N SER A 32 27.97 24.79 16.52
CA SER A 32 27.02 25.32 15.53
C SER A 32 27.77 25.90 14.34
N ARG A 33 27.72 25.24 13.17
CA ARG A 33 28.23 25.82 11.92
C ARG A 33 27.18 26.79 11.38
N LYS A 34 27.10 27.98 11.98
CA LYS A 34 26.40 29.13 11.41
C LYS A 34 27.36 29.87 10.49
N ALA A 35 27.06 29.93 9.20
CA ALA A 35 27.75 30.85 8.29
C ALA A 35 26.95 32.16 8.28
N VAL A 36 27.55 33.24 8.77
CA VAL A 36 26.99 34.59 8.69
C VAL A 36 27.66 35.29 7.53
N VAL A 37 26.88 35.66 6.51
CA VAL A 37 27.38 36.45 5.38
C VAL A 37 26.82 37.86 5.50
N SER A 38 27.70 38.81 5.81
CA SER A 38 27.37 40.23 5.85
C SER A 38 27.71 40.86 4.50
N LEU A 39 26.70 41.26 3.72
CA LEU A 39 26.91 41.98 2.46
C LEU A 39 27.04 43.48 2.76
N VAL A 40 28.20 44.06 2.43
CA VAL A 40 28.44 45.51 2.44
C VAL A 40 28.40 45.99 0.99
N PRO A 41 27.63 47.04 0.64
CA PRO A 41 27.66 47.59 -0.71
C PRO A 41 28.98 48.34 -0.93
N GLN A 42 29.83 47.85 -1.84
CA GLN A 42 30.93 48.65 -2.38
C GLN A 42 30.47 49.40 -3.61
N SER A 43 30.64 50.72 -3.58
CA SER A 43 30.31 51.63 -4.66
C SER A 43 31.34 51.56 -5.78
N GLY A 44 30.88 51.21 -6.99
CA GLY A 44 31.54 51.58 -8.25
C GLY A 44 32.40 50.49 -8.91
N LEU A 45 31.78 49.66 -9.74
CA LEU A 45 32.40 49.03 -10.92
C LEU A 45 31.31 48.82 -11.98
N CYS A 46 31.39 49.57 -13.08
CA CYS A 46 30.50 49.41 -14.24
C CYS A 46 31.01 48.28 -15.13
N PHE A 47 30.16 47.29 -15.43
CA PHE A 47 30.39 46.31 -16.49
C PHE A 47 29.36 46.50 -17.61
N LEU A 48 29.84 46.72 -18.84
CA LEU A 48 29.05 46.78 -20.07
C LEU A 48 28.45 45.40 -20.42
N PRO A 49 27.18 45.26 -20.81
CA PRO A 49 26.64 44.00 -21.29
C PRO A 49 27.04 43.73 -22.75
N SER A 50 27.48 42.51 -23.04
CA SER A 50 27.64 41.99 -24.41
C SER A 50 26.28 41.76 -25.05
N LEU A 51 26.08 42.27 -26.27
CA LEU A 51 24.90 41.99 -27.11
C LEU A 51 24.77 40.48 -27.42
N GLN A 52 23.56 39.93 -27.23
CA GLN A 52 23.11 38.69 -27.87
C GLN A 52 21.79 38.92 -28.62
N PRO A 53 21.54 38.18 -29.73
CA PRO A 53 20.57 38.55 -30.75
C PRO A 53 19.11 38.24 -30.35
N SER A 54 18.22 39.14 -30.74
CA SER A 54 16.77 39.07 -30.60
C SER A 54 16.18 37.92 -31.43
N GLY A 55 15.44 37.00 -30.79
CA GLY A 55 14.57 36.07 -31.53
C GLY A 55 14.27 34.69 -30.92
N GLN A 56 14.82 34.33 -29.76
CA GLN A 56 14.44 33.07 -29.09
C GLN A 56 13.42 33.30 -27.97
N PRO A 57 12.35 32.49 -27.86
CA PRO A 57 11.44 32.55 -26.73
C PRO A 57 12.20 32.21 -25.45
N SER A 58 11.89 32.92 -24.36
CA SER A 58 12.53 32.68 -23.07
C SER A 58 12.31 31.22 -22.63
N LEU A 59 13.29 30.66 -21.93
CA LEU A 59 13.26 29.28 -21.41
C LEU A 59 11.95 29.00 -20.63
N LEU A 60 11.44 30.01 -19.93
CA LEU A 60 10.19 30.02 -19.18
C LEU A 60 8.94 29.81 -20.05
N MET A 61 8.94 30.33 -21.28
CA MET A 61 7.82 30.18 -22.22
C MET A 61 7.74 28.75 -22.76
N GLN A 62 8.89 28.09 -22.96
CA GLN A 62 8.95 26.67 -23.33
C GLN A 62 8.47 25.74 -22.21
N TYR A 63 8.67 26.12 -20.95
CA TYR A 63 8.10 25.38 -19.80
C TYR A 63 6.58 25.55 -19.66
N ARG A 64 6.01 26.66 -20.16
CA ARG A 64 4.56 26.92 -20.14
C ARG A 64 3.80 26.05 -21.14
N GLU A 65 4.37 25.83 -22.33
CA GLU A 65 3.73 25.05 -23.40
C GLU A 65 3.83 23.53 -23.21
N SER A 66 4.75 23.06 -22.36
CA SER A 66 4.98 21.62 -22.10
C SER A 66 4.08 21.01 -21.02
N GLY A 67 3.27 21.81 -20.31
CA GLY A 67 2.23 21.30 -19.39
C GLY A 67 2.72 20.59 -18.12
N LEU A 68 4.02 20.66 -17.80
CA LEU A 68 4.66 19.90 -16.71
C LEU A 68 4.75 20.65 -15.36
N SER A 69 4.00 21.72 -15.16
CA SER A 69 3.99 22.45 -13.89
C SER A 69 2.59 22.94 -13.49
N SER A 70 2.08 22.44 -12.36
CA SER A 70 0.82 22.92 -11.77
C SER A 70 0.95 24.26 -11.04
N SER A 71 2.17 24.81 -10.90
CA SER A 71 2.42 26.08 -10.20
C SER A 71 2.69 27.27 -11.13
N GLY A 72 2.75 27.06 -12.45
CA GLY A 72 3.05 28.13 -13.42
C GLY A 72 1.92 29.13 -13.65
N TYR A 73 0.67 28.79 -13.31
CA TYR A 73 -0.48 29.66 -13.58
C TYR A 73 -0.49 30.92 -12.70
N GLU A 74 -0.02 30.83 -11.46
CA GLU A 74 -0.03 31.95 -10.51
C GLU A 74 1.14 32.93 -10.72
N LEU A 75 2.31 32.47 -11.18
CA LEU A 75 3.46 33.34 -11.44
C LEU A 75 3.29 34.20 -12.70
N SER A 76 2.58 33.68 -13.71
CA SER A 76 2.42 34.37 -15.01
C SER A 76 1.58 35.65 -14.96
N GLN A 77 0.86 35.87 -13.85
CA GLN A 77 -0.01 37.04 -13.66
C GLN A 77 0.77 38.30 -13.25
N TYR A 78 2.02 38.12 -12.80
CA TYR A 78 2.89 39.19 -12.29
C TYR A 78 4.02 39.57 -13.25
N ILE A 79 4.16 38.86 -14.38
CA ILE A 79 5.16 39.15 -15.41
C ILE A 79 4.40 39.67 -16.64
N ARG A 80 4.21 41.00 -16.74
CA ARG A 80 3.82 41.64 -18.00
C ARG A 80 5.07 42.02 -18.77
N ASP A 81 5.18 41.55 -20.01
CA ASP A 81 6.15 41.94 -21.05
C ASP A 81 5.95 43.40 -21.50
N GLY A 82 6.22 44.36 -20.63
CA GLY A 82 6.08 45.79 -20.92
C GLY A 82 7.40 46.54 -21.20
N ALA A 83 8.55 45.87 -21.17
CA ALA A 83 9.85 46.53 -21.05
C ALA A 83 10.67 46.65 -22.36
N ASP A 84 10.07 46.49 -23.54
CA ASP A 84 10.81 46.49 -24.82
C ASP A 84 10.80 47.83 -25.59
N HIS A 85 10.46 48.95 -24.95
CA HIS A 85 10.63 50.27 -25.56
C HIS A 85 11.49 51.19 -24.69
N TYR A 86 12.80 51.10 -24.89
CA TYR A 86 13.77 52.07 -24.38
C TYR A 86 13.98 53.17 -25.44
N ASP A 87 13.50 54.39 -25.15
CA ASP A 87 13.79 55.61 -25.90
C ASP A 87 15.05 56.27 -25.31
N PRO A 88 16.16 56.43 -26.07
CA PRO A 88 17.48 56.66 -25.49
C PRO A 88 17.80 58.15 -25.25
N THR A 89 16.85 58.95 -24.74
CA THR A 89 17.13 60.35 -24.40
C THR A 89 16.37 60.85 -23.17
N ILE A 90 16.85 60.53 -21.96
CA ILE A 90 16.63 61.39 -20.78
C ILE A 90 17.94 61.48 -19.98
N SER A 91 18.58 62.64 -20.10
CA SER A 91 19.61 63.13 -19.20
C SER A 91 18.97 63.43 -17.84
N GLY A 92 19.46 62.79 -16.77
CA GLY A 92 18.95 63.00 -15.42
C GLY A 92 19.93 62.44 -14.39
N THR A 93 20.66 63.34 -13.75
CA THR A 93 21.48 63.08 -12.57
C THR A 93 20.65 62.36 -11.51
N TRP A 94 21.04 61.15 -11.12
CA TRP A 94 20.37 60.39 -10.07
C TRP A 94 20.48 61.15 -8.74
N SER A 95 19.38 61.75 -8.31
CA SER A 95 19.25 62.34 -6.98
C SER A 95 18.72 61.29 -6.01
N LEU A 96 19.35 61.18 -4.84
CA LEU A 96 18.95 60.36 -3.70
C LEU A 96 17.76 61.01 -2.99
N ALA A 97 16.63 61.16 -3.69
CA ALA A 97 15.38 61.61 -3.10
C ALA A 97 14.47 60.39 -2.91
N GLN A 98 14.22 60.01 -1.65
CA GLN A 98 13.25 58.97 -1.29
C GLN A 98 11.85 59.38 -1.77
N ALA A 99 11.40 58.81 -2.89
CA ALA A 99 10.00 58.89 -3.27
C ALA A 99 9.20 57.90 -2.39
N ALA A 100 8.33 58.42 -1.52
CA ALA A 100 7.42 57.60 -0.74
C ALA A 100 6.45 56.85 -1.70
N PRO A 101 6.23 55.54 -1.52
CA PRO A 101 5.38 54.79 -2.43
C PRO A 101 3.92 55.25 -2.33
N VAL A 102 3.32 55.52 -3.49
CA VAL A 102 1.94 56.04 -3.66
C VAL A 102 0.87 54.96 -3.39
N VAL A 103 1.27 53.74 -3.03
CA VAL A 103 0.37 52.61 -2.73
C VAL A 103 0.62 52.15 -1.29
N PRO A 104 -0.43 51.99 -0.45
CA PRO A 104 -0.26 51.50 0.92
C PRO A 104 0.35 50.10 0.91
N PHE A 105 1.33 49.86 1.78
CA PHE A 105 1.90 48.53 1.96
C PHE A 105 0.84 47.56 2.50
N LYS A 106 0.79 46.34 1.95
CA LYS A 106 -0.04 45.24 2.49
C LYS A 106 0.37 44.86 3.92
N PHE A 107 1.67 44.98 4.22
CA PHE A 107 2.25 44.79 5.55
C PHE A 107 3.19 45.96 5.82
N SER A 108 2.98 46.67 6.92
CA SER A 108 3.75 47.86 7.32
C SER A 108 4.95 47.54 8.22
N LEU A 109 5.07 46.30 8.67
CA LEU A 109 6.15 45.83 9.54
C LEU A 109 7.10 44.89 8.78
N PRO A 110 8.42 44.94 9.05
CA PRO A 110 9.36 43.92 8.59
C PRO A 110 8.88 42.53 9.02
N HIS A 111 8.96 41.55 8.11
CA HIS A 111 8.54 40.18 8.36
C HIS A 111 9.61 39.21 7.91
N VAL A 112 9.62 38.03 8.54
CA VAL A 112 10.53 36.95 8.17
C VAL A 112 10.15 36.44 6.79
N ALA A 113 11.13 36.32 5.91
CA ALA A 113 10.98 35.59 4.66
C ALA A 113 11.79 34.29 4.75
N VAL A 114 11.18 33.17 4.39
CA VAL A 114 11.84 31.86 4.33
C VAL A 114 11.69 31.29 2.94
N CYS A 115 12.78 30.82 2.34
CA CYS A 115 12.74 30.10 1.08
C CYS A 115 13.71 28.91 1.06
N PHE A 116 13.41 27.94 0.19
CA PHE A 116 14.29 26.80 -0.05
C PHE A 116 15.34 27.17 -1.09
N GLY A 117 16.61 27.05 -0.72
CA GLY A 117 17.76 27.18 -1.61
C GLY A 117 18.17 25.84 -2.21
N ALA A 118 19.05 25.90 -3.22
CA ALA A 118 19.64 24.72 -3.81
C ALA A 118 20.47 23.91 -2.77
N GLY A 119 20.60 22.60 -2.99
CA GLY A 119 21.41 21.74 -2.12
C GLY A 119 20.86 21.55 -0.70
N GLY A 120 19.55 21.67 -0.52
CA GLY A 120 18.90 21.44 0.77
C GLY A 120 19.17 22.55 1.80
N GLN A 121 19.36 23.78 1.34
CA GLN A 121 19.52 24.94 2.22
C GLN A 121 18.16 25.61 2.46
N LEU A 122 17.97 26.16 3.66
CA LEU A 122 16.86 27.01 4.03
C LEU A 122 17.40 28.42 4.26
N VAL A 123 16.95 29.38 3.47
CA VAL A 123 17.34 30.78 3.57
C VAL A 123 16.29 31.50 4.39
N LEU A 124 16.71 32.11 5.49
CA LEU A 124 15.85 32.88 6.37
C LEU A 124 16.33 34.33 6.43
N VAL A 125 15.47 35.26 6.01
CA VAL A 125 15.73 36.69 6.10
C VAL A 125 15.06 37.20 7.37
N CYS A 126 15.85 37.68 8.31
CA CYS A 126 15.35 38.20 9.57
C CYS A 126 14.66 39.56 9.37
N PRO A 127 13.65 39.91 10.20
CA PRO A 127 12.83 41.12 10.04
C PRO A 127 13.56 42.36 10.58
N HIS A 128 14.75 42.65 10.05
CA HIS A 128 15.49 43.86 10.40
C HIS A 128 15.05 45.03 9.54
N SER A 129 15.23 46.26 10.04
CA SER A 129 14.92 47.52 9.36
C SER A 129 16.20 48.21 8.85
N PRO A 130 16.62 48.00 7.59
CA PRO A 130 17.78 48.69 7.01
C PRO A 130 17.65 50.21 7.05
N ALA A 131 16.43 50.73 6.94
CA ALA A 131 16.12 52.14 7.03
C ALA A 131 16.43 52.76 8.41
N GLU A 132 16.46 51.94 9.47
CA GLU A 132 16.80 52.35 10.84
C GLU A 132 18.28 52.06 11.17
N GLY A 133 19.09 51.72 10.17
CA GLY A 133 20.52 51.40 10.33
C GLY A 133 20.80 49.97 10.78
N GLN A 134 19.80 49.09 10.83
CA GLN A 134 20.01 47.67 11.13
C GLN A 134 20.54 46.93 9.89
N LEU A 135 21.54 46.08 10.04
CA LEU A 135 22.06 45.28 8.93
C LEU A 135 21.01 44.25 8.49
N ALA A 136 20.86 44.07 7.18
CA ALA A 136 20.03 43.00 6.62
C ALA A 136 20.68 41.65 6.94
N HIS A 137 20.10 40.92 7.91
CA HIS A 137 20.62 39.63 8.35
C HIS A 137 19.94 38.49 7.61
N VAL A 138 20.75 37.66 6.96
CA VAL A 138 20.31 36.46 6.24
C VAL A 138 21.00 35.26 6.87
N GLU A 139 20.20 34.29 7.32
CA GLU A 139 20.66 33.03 7.86
C GLU A 139 20.53 31.92 6.82
N LEU A 140 21.57 31.11 6.68
CA LEU A 140 21.59 29.92 5.85
C LEU A 140 21.61 28.70 6.76
N HIS A 141 20.56 27.88 6.69
CA HIS A 141 20.44 26.66 7.49
C HIS A 141 20.46 25.43 6.60
N SER A 142 21.22 24.41 6.96
CA SER A 142 21.17 23.10 6.29
C SER A 142 19.94 22.33 6.76
N LEU A 143 19.07 21.92 5.83
CA LEU A 143 17.92 21.07 6.15
C LEU A 143 18.34 19.72 6.73
N GLU A 144 19.49 19.19 6.31
CA GLU A 144 20.01 17.92 6.86
C GLU A 144 20.28 18.05 8.37
N VAL A 145 20.79 19.18 8.82
CA VAL A 145 21.04 19.45 10.25
C VAL A 145 19.72 19.65 10.99
N ILE A 146 18.78 20.40 10.41
CA ILE A 146 17.45 20.63 11.00
C ILE A 146 16.69 19.31 11.16
N LEU A 147 16.78 18.43 10.17
CA LEU A 147 16.02 17.18 10.10
C LEU A 147 16.80 15.97 10.64
N HIS A 148 18.02 16.16 11.15
CA HIS A 148 18.92 15.07 11.55
C HIS A 148 18.27 14.05 12.50
N ASP A 149 17.45 14.52 13.44
CA ASP A 149 16.83 13.66 14.44
C ASP A 149 15.50 13.04 13.99
N MET A 150 14.99 13.45 12.82
CA MET A 150 13.75 12.91 12.25
C MET A 150 13.94 11.45 11.88
N LYS A 151 13.00 10.60 12.32
CA LYS A 151 13.02 9.17 12.04
C LYS A 151 12.92 8.90 10.54
N GLU A 152 12.13 9.70 9.83
CA GLU A 152 11.87 9.58 8.41
C GLU A 152 13.14 9.79 7.58
N LEU A 153 13.99 10.77 7.96
CA LEU A 153 15.26 11.01 7.28
C LEU A 153 16.23 9.84 7.50
N LYS A 154 16.31 9.32 8.73
CA LYS A 154 17.13 8.14 9.05
C LYS A 154 16.67 6.91 8.27
N GLU A 155 15.35 6.72 8.11
CA GLU A 155 14.80 5.64 7.30
C GLU A 155 15.11 5.81 5.81
N LEU A 156 15.04 7.03 5.28
CA LEU A 156 15.39 7.33 3.88
C LEU A 156 16.87 7.10 3.61
N GLN A 157 17.76 7.53 4.52
CA GLN A 157 19.20 7.32 4.40
C GLN A 157 19.60 5.84 4.52
N ALA A 158 18.85 5.05 5.28
CA ALA A 158 19.07 3.61 5.40
C ALA A 158 18.69 2.83 4.14
N PHE A 159 17.89 3.41 3.23
CA PHE A 159 17.47 2.76 1.99
C PHE A 159 18.68 2.50 1.08
N PRO A 160 18.82 1.30 0.47
CA PRO A 160 20.00 0.91 -0.31
C PRO A 160 20.05 1.55 -1.72
N GLY A 161 19.75 2.84 -1.82
CA GLY A 161 19.77 3.63 -3.04
C GLY A 161 18.86 3.09 -4.15
N PRO A 162 18.98 3.62 -5.38
CA PRO A 162 18.22 3.10 -6.52
C PRO A 162 18.50 1.62 -6.75
N LEU A 163 17.45 0.80 -6.76
CA LEU A 163 17.58 -0.66 -6.84
C LEU A 163 18.09 -1.19 -8.19
N VAL A 164 18.15 -0.33 -9.22
CA VAL A 164 18.57 -0.65 -10.59
C VAL A 164 20.09 -0.51 -10.77
N ARG A 165 20.82 -0.08 -9.74
CA ARG A 165 22.27 0.08 -9.82
C ARG A 165 22.98 -1.26 -10.04
N GLU A 166 23.98 -1.26 -10.93
CA GLU A 166 24.75 -2.46 -11.26
C GLU A 166 25.57 -3.01 -10.08
N ASP A 167 25.96 -2.15 -9.13
CA ASP A 167 26.76 -2.52 -7.96
C ASP A 167 25.92 -3.04 -6.78
N LEU A 168 24.59 -2.99 -6.87
CA LEU A 168 23.71 -3.43 -5.79
C LEU A 168 23.40 -4.93 -5.90
N HIS A 169 23.96 -5.72 -5.00
CA HIS A 169 23.64 -7.14 -4.90
C HIS A 169 22.31 -7.40 -4.20
N LYS A 170 21.56 -8.39 -4.69
CA LYS A 170 20.27 -8.82 -4.09
C LYS A 170 20.35 -9.16 -2.60
N VAL A 171 21.51 -9.62 -2.12
CA VAL A 171 21.74 -9.93 -0.70
C VAL A 171 21.58 -8.69 0.17
N ASN A 172 22.03 -7.52 -0.30
CA ASN A 172 21.91 -6.27 0.43
C ASN A 172 20.45 -5.81 0.54
N VAL A 173 19.66 -6.02 -0.53
CA VAL A 173 18.21 -5.72 -0.52
C VAL A 173 17.47 -6.64 0.45
N MET A 174 17.79 -7.95 0.45
CA MET A 174 17.21 -8.90 1.39
C MET A 174 17.59 -8.57 2.84
N ALA A 175 18.85 -8.20 3.10
CA ALA A 175 19.31 -7.78 4.43
C ALA A 175 18.59 -6.51 4.90
N PHE A 176 18.40 -5.53 4.01
CA PHE A 176 17.60 -4.33 4.30
C PHE A 176 16.15 -4.69 4.68
N CYS A 177 15.50 -5.56 3.92
CA CYS A 177 14.13 -6.01 4.23
C CYS A 177 14.07 -6.70 5.60
N GLN A 178 15.03 -7.56 5.93
CA GLN A 178 15.13 -8.21 7.23
C GLN A 178 15.32 -7.20 8.38
N GLN A 179 16.15 -6.18 8.17
CA GLN A 179 16.33 -5.09 9.12
C GLN A 179 15.03 -4.29 9.32
N LYS A 180 14.27 -4.02 8.25
CA LYS A 180 12.96 -3.34 8.35
C LYS A 180 11.94 -4.17 9.13
N ILE A 181 11.93 -5.49 8.98
CA ILE A 181 11.08 -6.38 9.79
C ILE A 181 11.42 -6.22 11.28
N ALA A 182 12.71 -6.24 11.64
CA ALA A 182 13.15 -6.16 13.03
C ALA A 182 12.93 -4.79 13.69
N THR A 183 12.99 -3.71 12.92
CA THR A 183 13.01 -2.34 13.47
C THR A 183 11.71 -1.57 13.30
N SER A 184 10.93 -1.86 12.24
CA SER A 184 9.80 -1.02 11.83
C SER A 184 8.43 -1.68 12.04
N CYS A 185 8.38 -3.00 12.28
CA CYS A 185 7.13 -3.75 12.42
C CYS A 185 6.84 -4.06 13.89
N ASP A 186 5.70 -3.59 14.39
CA ASP A 186 5.20 -3.95 15.72
C ASP A 186 4.41 -5.26 15.68
N LEU A 187 5.08 -6.36 16.03
CA LEU A 187 4.50 -7.70 16.03
C LEU A 187 3.40 -7.92 17.08
N SER A 188 3.19 -6.98 18.02
CA SER A 188 2.08 -7.05 18.98
C SER A 188 0.73 -6.74 18.32
N THR A 189 0.73 -5.96 17.23
CA THR A 189 -0.48 -5.56 16.51
C THR A 189 -0.76 -6.48 15.32
N GLN A 190 -2.04 -6.64 14.94
CA GLN A 190 -2.39 -7.35 13.70
C GLN A 190 -1.78 -6.67 12.47
N ARG A 191 -1.89 -5.34 12.39
CA ARG A 191 -1.32 -4.54 11.30
C ARG A 191 0.18 -4.71 11.16
N GLY A 192 0.93 -4.70 12.27
CA GLY A 192 2.38 -4.87 12.24
C GLY A 192 2.80 -6.30 11.88
N ARG A 193 2.01 -7.32 12.25
CA ARG A 193 2.20 -8.70 11.75
C ARG A 193 1.97 -8.81 10.24
N ASP A 194 0.91 -8.20 9.73
CA ASP A 194 0.61 -8.18 8.29
C ASP A 194 1.67 -7.38 7.51
N SER A 195 2.16 -6.25 8.07
CA SER A 195 3.29 -5.50 7.54
C SER A 195 4.58 -6.32 7.50
N ALA A 196 4.87 -7.09 8.55
CA ALA A 196 6.04 -7.97 8.59
C ALA A 196 5.93 -9.07 7.52
N LEU A 197 4.72 -9.61 7.27
CA LEU A 197 4.47 -10.59 6.21
C LEU A 197 4.75 -10.01 4.82
N LEU A 198 4.37 -8.76 4.54
CA LEU A 198 4.72 -8.09 3.29
C LEU A 198 6.23 -8.02 3.07
N TRP A 199 7.00 -7.61 4.09
CA TRP A 199 8.46 -7.59 3.98
C TRP A 199 9.06 -8.98 3.80
N LYS A 200 8.52 -10.00 4.49
CA LYS A 200 8.97 -11.39 4.30
C LYS A 200 8.65 -11.89 2.88
N LEU A 201 7.52 -11.47 2.30
CA LEU A 201 7.17 -11.77 0.92
C LEU A 201 8.15 -11.13 -0.07
N LEU A 202 8.55 -9.88 0.15
CA LEU A 202 9.58 -9.22 -0.67
C LEU A 202 10.92 -9.97 -0.60
N VAL A 203 11.32 -10.43 0.59
CA VAL A 203 12.51 -11.28 0.74
C VAL A 203 12.38 -12.56 -0.09
N LEU A 204 11.23 -13.24 -0.02
CA LEU A 204 10.97 -14.46 -0.79
C LEU A 204 11.04 -14.21 -2.30
N LEU A 205 10.43 -13.12 -2.78
CA LEU A 205 10.49 -12.68 -4.18
C LEU A 205 11.93 -12.44 -4.64
N CYS A 206 12.74 -11.74 -3.83
CA CYS A 206 14.16 -11.51 -4.13
C CYS A 206 14.97 -12.81 -4.14
N GLN A 207 14.68 -13.75 -3.23
CA GLN A 207 15.36 -15.04 -3.18
C GLN A 207 15.08 -15.86 -4.45
N GLN A 208 13.83 -15.85 -4.90
CA GLN A 208 13.35 -16.65 -6.03
C GLN A 208 13.44 -15.91 -7.38
N ASN A 209 14.10 -14.75 -7.44
CA ASN A 209 14.23 -13.90 -8.63
C ASN A 209 12.86 -13.60 -9.29
N GLY A 210 11.82 -13.38 -8.48
CA GLY A 210 10.45 -13.12 -8.92
C GLY A 210 9.62 -14.35 -9.29
N SER A 211 10.19 -15.56 -9.31
CA SER A 211 9.45 -16.78 -9.61
C SER A 211 8.73 -17.32 -8.37
N MET A 212 7.43 -17.06 -8.24
CA MET A 212 6.66 -17.43 -7.06
C MET A 212 6.08 -18.84 -7.12
N VAL A 213 6.44 -19.69 -6.15
CA VAL A 213 5.80 -20.98 -5.92
C VAL A 213 4.77 -20.85 -4.80
N GLY A 214 3.53 -21.29 -5.07
CA GLY A 214 2.42 -21.17 -4.12
C GLY A 214 2.64 -21.93 -2.82
N SER A 215 3.39 -23.04 -2.85
CA SER A 215 3.79 -23.80 -1.65
C SER A 215 4.63 -22.97 -0.69
N ASP A 216 5.62 -22.24 -1.20
CA ASP A 216 6.59 -21.51 -0.39
C ASP A 216 5.91 -20.29 0.25
N THR A 217 4.97 -19.68 -0.48
CA THR A 217 4.13 -18.60 0.06
C THR A 217 3.17 -19.12 1.11
N ALA A 218 2.58 -20.30 0.90
CA ALA A 218 1.73 -20.94 1.90
C ALA A 218 2.53 -21.26 3.18
N GLU A 219 3.76 -21.75 3.05
CA GLU A 219 4.67 -21.97 4.18
C GLU A 219 4.94 -20.66 4.92
N LEU A 220 5.22 -19.56 4.19
CA LEU A 220 5.41 -18.23 4.78
C LEU A 220 4.18 -17.76 5.56
N LEU A 221 2.98 -17.91 5.00
CA LEU A 221 1.72 -17.51 5.64
C LEU A 221 1.44 -18.29 6.93
N LEU A 222 1.79 -19.57 6.96
CA LEU A 222 1.48 -20.48 8.06
C LEU A 222 2.51 -20.50 9.20
N LYS A 223 3.76 -20.05 8.96
CA LYS A 223 4.86 -20.06 9.97
C LYS A 223 4.49 -19.42 11.32
N ASP A 224 3.72 -18.33 11.29
CA ASP A 224 3.34 -17.58 12.50
C ASP A 224 1.89 -17.84 12.95
N CYS A 225 1.19 -18.79 12.32
CA CYS A 225 -0.18 -19.17 12.68
C CYS A 225 -0.18 -20.12 13.89
N ARG A 226 0.07 -19.58 15.09
CA ARG A 226 0.08 -20.37 16.35
C ARG A 226 -1.32 -20.82 16.82
N HIS A 227 -2.37 -20.40 16.11
CA HIS A 227 -3.77 -20.64 16.45
C HIS A 227 -4.49 -21.25 15.24
N LEU A 228 -4.08 -22.44 14.79
CA LEU A 228 -5.06 -23.33 14.18
C LEU A 228 -5.99 -23.78 15.32
N GLU A 229 -6.93 -22.92 15.68
CA GLU A 229 -8.06 -23.31 16.51
C GLU A 229 -8.60 -24.59 15.90
N LYS A 230 -8.64 -25.66 16.69
CA LYS A 230 -9.15 -26.96 16.24
C LYS A 230 -10.52 -26.71 15.62
N TYR A 231 -10.61 -26.72 14.29
CA TYR A 231 -11.84 -26.49 13.53
C TYR A 231 -12.84 -27.56 13.99
N LYS A 232 -13.67 -27.24 14.99
CA LYS A 232 -14.63 -28.19 15.53
C LYS A 232 -15.75 -28.31 14.51
N ARG A 233 -15.98 -29.53 14.04
CA ARG A 233 -17.09 -29.86 13.14
C ARG A 233 -18.39 -29.28 13.70
N GLN A 234 -19.10 -28.50 12.90
CA GLN A 234 -20.37 -27.92 13.33
C GLN A 234 -21.42 -29.03 13.40
N SER A 235 -22.28 -28.96 14.43
CA SER A 235 -23.53 -29.73 14.41
C SER A 235 -24.40 -29.17 13.27
N PRO A 236 -24.99 -30.00 12.40
CA PRO A 236 -25.75 -29.49 11.26
C PRO A 236 -26.88 -28.56 11.72
N MET A 237 -26.78 -27.26 11.44
CA MET A 237 -27.95 -26.40 11.52
C MET A 237 -28.88 -26.75 10.36
N ALA A 238 -30.12 -27.08 10.69
CA ALA A 238 -31.17 -27.44 9.75
C ALA A 238 -31.58 -26.23 8.89
N ASN A 239 -30.72 -25.78 7.98
CA ASN A 239 -31.11 -24.89 6.89
C ASN A 239 -31.55 -25.73 5.69
N VAL A 240 -32.71 -26.37 5.85
CA VAL A 240 -33.50 -26.86 4.71
C VAL A 240 -34.54 -25.79 4.43
N ILE A 241 -34.35 -25.05 3.34
CA ILE A 241 -35.32 -24.10 2.84
C ILE A 241 -36.61 -24.86 2.52
N GLY A 242 -37.65 -24.57 3.30
CA GLY A 242 -39.08 -24.65 3.02
C GLY A 242 -39.61 -25.87 2.26
N LEU A 243 -39.98 -26.92 3.01
CA LEU A 243 -41.24 -27.64 2.80
C LEU A 243 -41.83 -27.93 4.19
N THR A 244 -43.10 -27.59 4.34
CA THR A 244 -43.98 -27.48 5.52
C THR A 244 -44.05 -28.73 6.43
N ASP A 245 -44.21 -28.45 7.75
CA ASP A 245 -44.79 -29.23 8.87
C ASP A 245 -44.25 -30.66 9.13
N ASP A 246 -43.86 -31.11 10.33
CA ASP A 246 -44.12 -30.68 11.72
C ASP A 246 -42.95 -31.14 12.63
N GLU A 247 -42.77 -30.43 13.74
CA GLU A 247 -42.16 -30.84 15.03
C GLU A 247 -40.79 -31.56 15.04
N TRP A 248 -39.71 -30.82 15.35
CA TRP A 248 -38.43 -31.42 15.72
C TRP A 248 -37.79 -30.73 16.94
N MET A 249 -38.09 -31.26 18.13
CA MET A 249 -37.43 -30.86 19.38
C MET A 249 -36.02 -31.46 19.47
N ALA A 250 -35.05 -30.59 19.73
CA ALA A 250 -33.65 -30.94 20.00
C ALA A 250 -33.54 -31.95 21.16
N ARG A 251 -32.80 -33.06 20.97
CA ARG A 251 -32.50 -34.03 22.04
C ARG A 251 -31.02 -34.05 22.42
N GLN A 252 -30.78 -33.89 23.72
CA GLN A 252 -29.51 -34.14 24.42
C GLN A 252 -29.34 -35.65 24.70
N PRO A 253 -28.11 -36.14 24.97
CA PRO A 253 -27.83 -37.56 25.09
C PRO A 253 -28.07 -38.10 26.52
N GLY A 254 -28.90 -39.14 26.61
CA GLY A 254 -28.71 -40.31 27.47
C GLY A 254 -28.95 -40.20 28.98
N THR A 255 -30.15 -40.61 29.42
CA THR A 255 -30.36 -41.34 30.68
C THR A 255 -31.48 -42.37 30.45
N LEU A 256 -31.27 -43.64 30.85
CA LEU A 256 -32.29 -44.69 30.81
C LEU A 256 -33.41 -44.39 31.83
N ASP A 257 -34.67 -44.42 31.38
CA ASP A 257 -35.84 -44.46 32.26
C ASP A 257 -36.31 -45.92 32.40
N LEU A 258 -36.31 -46.44 33.63
CA LEU A 258 -36.55 -47.86 33.94
C LEU A 258 -37.99 -48.16 34.40
N ILE A 259 -38.94 -47.23 34.23
CA ILE A 259 -40.26 -47.35 34.88
C ILE A 259 -41.46 -47.37 33.88
N THR A 260 -41.29 -46.96 32.62
CA THR A 260 -42.45 -46.70 31.73
C THR A 260 -42.70 -47.73 30.62
N GLY A 261 -41.80 -48.68 30.34
CA GLY A 261 -42.06 -49.73 29.34
C GLY A 261 -42.27 -49.23 27.90
N GLU A 262 -42.02 -47.95 27.63
CA GLU A 262 -42.03 -47.41 26.27
C GLU A 262 -40.67 -47.64 25.61
N VAL A 263 -40.70 -48.20 24.40
CA VAL A 263 -39.51 -48.44 23.58
C VAL A 263 -38.84 -47.08 23.33
N PRO A 264 -37.58 -46.87 23.75
CA PRO A 264 -36.88 -45.63 23.41
C PRO A 264 -36.85 -45.49 21.89
N PRO A 265 -36.95 -44.26 21.33
CA PRO A 265 -36.87 -44.08 19.88
C PRO A 265 -35.61 -44.79 19.40
N ILE A 266 -35.80 -45.79 18.54
CA ILE A 266 -34.73 -46.66 18.05
C ILE A 266 -33.70 -45.73 17.45
N VAL A 267 -32.55 -45.57 18.12
CA VAL A 267 -31.38 -44.95 17.51
C VAL A 267 -31.01 -45.90 16.38
N GLU A 268 -31.39 -45.55 15.14
CA GLU A 268 -31.09 -46.37 13.98
C GLU A 268 -29.58 -46.63 13.98
N THR A 269 -29.20 -47.89 14.11
CA THR A 269 -27.79 -48.28 14.07
C THR A 269 -27.22 -47.96 12.69
N GLN A 270 -25.92 -47.71 12.60
CA GLN A 270 -25.26 -47.49 11.31
C GLN A 270 -25.57 -48.59 10.28
N ALA A 271 -25.74 -49.83 10.74
CA ALA A 271 -26.15 -50.96 9.91
C ALA A 271 -27.56 -50.79 9.33
N GLN A 272 -28.54 -50.37 10.13
CA GLN A 272 -29.92 -50.12 9.69
C GLN A 272 -30.00 -48.95 8.69
N ILE A 273 -29.21 -47.90 8.91
CA ILE A 273 -29.13 -46.75 8.00
C ILE A 273 -28.62 -47.20 6.62
N VAL A 274 -27.57 -48.03 6.58
CA VAL A 274 -27.00 -48.60 5.35
C VAL A 274 -27.95 -49.60 4.70
N GLU A 275 -28.66 -50.41 5.49
CA GLU A 275 -29.66 -51.35 4.97
C GLU A 275 -30.79 -50.60 4.22
N LYS A 276 -31.32 -49.52 4.81
CA LYS A 276 -32.34 -48.68 4.16
C LYS A 276 -31.81 -47.97 2.91
N PHE A 277 -30.57 -47.49 2.94
CA PHE A 277 -29.89 -46.96 1.76
C PHE A 277 -29.82 -48.02 0.64
N THR A 278 -29.45 -49.25 0.99
CA THR A 278 -29.32 -50.37 0.05
C THR A 278 -30.68 -50.75 -0.55
N LYS A 279 -31.74 -50.81 0.28
CA LYS A 279 -33.11 -51.04 -0.20
C LYS A 279 -33.55 -49.99 -1.21
N LEU A 280 -33.28 -48.71 -0.97
CA LEU A 280 -33.61 -47.64 -1.93
C LEU A 280 -32.89 -47.83 -3.28
N LEU A 281 -31.65 -48.33 -3.25
CA LEU A 281 -30.89 -48.65 -4.45
C LEU A 281 -31.40 -49.90 -5.17
N TYR A 282 -31.86 -50.93 -4.45
CA TYR A 282 -32.50 -52.11 -5.06
C TYR A 282 -33.70 -51.72 -5.93
N TYR A 283 -34.47 -50.73 -5.50
CA TYR A 283 -35.61 -50.20 -6.27
C TYR A 283 -35.22 -49.15 -7.31
N GLY A 284 -33.92 -48.92 -7.55
CA GLY A 284 -33.43 -47.95 -8.54
C GLY A 284 -33.66 -46.48 -8.17
N ARG A 285 -34.10 -46.17 -6.94
CA ARG A 285 -34.43 -44.82 -6.47
C ARG A 285 -33.18 -44.05 -6.03
N LYS A 286 -32.28 -43.78 -6.98
CA LYS A 286 -30.96 -43.17 -6.71
C LYS A 286 -31.06 -41.79 -6.02
N LYS A 287 -32.05 -40.96 -6.39
CA LYS A 287 -32.26 -39.64 -5.77
C LYS A 287 -32.68 -39.74 -4.31
N ASP A 288 -33.62 -40.63 -4.00
CA ASP A 288 -34.10 -40.84 -2.63
C ASP A 288 -33.01 -41.46 -1.76
N ALA A 289 -32.26 -42.42 -2.30
CA ALA A 289 -31.08 -42.99 -1.64
C ALA A 289 -30.04 -41.92 -1.30
N LEU A 290 -29.82 -40.97 -2.21
CA LEU A 290 -28.88 -39.88 -2.00
C LEU A 290 -29.32 -38.93 -0.89
N VAL A 291 -30.58 -38.49 -0.91
CA VAL A 291 -31.16 -37.64 0.15
C VAL A 291 -31.10 -38.37 1.51
N TRP A 292 -31.41 -39.67 1.54
CA TRP A 292 -31.31 -40.50 2.73
C TRP A 292 -29.88 -40.57 3.28
N ALA A 293 -28.89 -40.77 2.40
CA ALA A 293 -27.47 -40.83 2.78
C ALA A 293 -26.98 -39.50 3.37
N MET A 294 -27.37 -38.36 2.77
CA MET A 294 -26.98 -37.04 3.26
C MET A 294 -27.55 -36.75 4.64
N ARG A 295 -28.83 -37.05 4.87
CA ARG A 295 -29.50 -36.83 6.17
C ARG A 295 -28.84 -37.62 7.29
N ASN A 296 -28.38 -38.84 7.00
CA ASN A 296 -27.75 -39.74 7.97
C ASN A 296 -26.21 -39.69 7.96
N GLN A 297 -25.61 -38.64 7.40
CA GLN A 297 -24.15 -38.42 7.39
C GLN A 297 -23.33 -39.55 6.71
N LEU A 298 -23.95 -40.33 5.82
CA LEU A 298 -23.28 -41.34 4.99
C LEU A 298 -22.55 -40.68 3.79
N TRP A 299 -21.74 -39.65 4.06
CA TRP A 299 -21.13 -38.81 3.02
C TRP A 299 -20.25 -39.57 2.03
N GLY A 300 -19.53 -40.61 2.48
CA GLY A 300 -18.75 -41.46 1.57
C GLY A 300 -19.62 -42.13 0.50
N HIS A 301 -20.77 -42.68 0.90
CA HIS A 301 -21.73 -43.29 -0.03
C HIS A 301 -22.40 -42.24 -0.92
N ALA A 302 -22.78 -41.09 -0.34
CA ALA A 302 -23.42 -40.00 -1.07
C ALA A 302 -22.49 -39.37 -2.13
N LEU A 303 -21.24 -39.07 -1.78
CA LEU A 303 -20.23 -38.50 -2.69
C LEU A 303 -19.88 -39.49 -3.79
N PHE A 304 -19.68 -40.77 -3.45
CA PHE A 304 -19.41 -41.79 -4.47
C PHE A 304 -20.60 -41.94 -5.43
N LEU A 305 -21.81 -42.11 -4.92
CA LEU A 305 -23.01 -42.28 -5.75
C LEU A 305 -23.23 -41.06 -6.66
N SER A 306 -23.15 -39.85 -6.10
CA SER A 306 -23.35 -38.62 -6.86
C SER A 306 -22.26 -38.35 -7.90
N SER A 307 -21.02 -38.80 -7.68
CA SER A 307 -19.95 -38.71 -8.69
C SER A 307 -20.23 -39.51 -9.98
N LYS A 308 -21.12 -40.52 -9.89
CA LYS A 308 -21.57 -41.34 -11.03
C LYS A 308 -22.94 -40.90 -11.57
N MET A 309 -23.50 -39.80 -11.06
CA MET A 309 -24.72 -39.17 -11.55
C MET A 309 -24.34 -37.99 -12.46
N ASP A 310 -25.06 -36.87 -12.35
CA ASP A 310 -24.75 -35.64 -13.08
C ASP A 310 -23.93 -34.65 -12.22
N PRO A 311 -23.19 -33.72 -12.85
CA PRO A 311 -22.37 -32.74 -12.14
C PRO A 311 -23.13 -31.82 -11.18
N ARG A 312 -24.41 -31.53 -11.45
CA ARG A 312 -25.23 -30.67 -10.58
C ARG A 312 -25.56 -31.40 -9.28
N THR A 313 -25.93 -32.68 -9.38
CA THR A 313 -26.16 -33.55 -8.23
C THR A 313 -24.89 -33.71 -7.38
N TYR A 314 -23.73 -33.93 -8.00
CA TYR A 314 -22.44 -33.97 -7.27
C TYR A 314 -22.14 -32.66 -6.54
N SER A 315 -22.29 -31.52 -7.22
CA SER A 315 -22.06 -30.19 -6.62
C SER A 315 -23.01 -29.91 -5.44
N TRP A 316 -24.27 -30.35 -5.54
CA TRP A 316 -25.25 -30.22 -4.45
C TRP A 316 -24.86 -31.05 -3.22
N VAL A 317 -24.47 -32.32 -3.41
CA VAL A 317 -24.01 -33.20 -2.32
C VAL A 317 -22.74 -32.65 -1.69
N LEU A 318 -21.78 -32.21 -2.50
CA LEU A 318 -20.53 -31.61 -2.04
C LEU A 318 -20.80 -30.33 -1.23
N THR A 319 -21.72 -29.48 -1.67
CA THR A 319 -22.15 -28.29 -0.91
C THR A 319 -22.72 -28.70 0.46
N GLY A 320 -23.62 -29.69 0.49
CA GLY A 320 -24.16 -30.23 1.74
C GLY A 320 -23.08 -30.80 2.66
N PHE A 321 -22.11 -31.53 2.11
CA PHE A 321 -20.98 -32.05 2.88
C PHE A 321 -20.13 -30.92 3.47
N THR A 322 -19.77 -29.92 2.64
CA THR A 322 -18.95 -28.79 3.10
C THR A 322 -19.64 -27.98 4.19
N SER A 323 -20.96 -27.85 4.16
CA SER A 323 -21.71 -27.18 5.24
C SER A 323 -21.66 -27.90 6.60
N THR A 324 -21.18 -29.16 6.64
CA THR A 324 -20.94 -29.87 7.92
C THR A 324 -19.58 -29.54 8.54
N LEU A 325 -18.67 -28.95 7.77
CA LEU A 325 -17.36 -28.52 8.26
C LEU A 325 -17.50 -27.19 9.02
N ALA A 326 -16.48 -26.79 9.79
CA ALA A 326 -16.50 -25.47 10.41
C ALA A 326 -16.45 -24.38 9.33
N THR A 327 -17.24 -23.31 9.49
CA THR A 327 -17.31 -22.21 8.52
C THR A 327 -15.93 -21.61 8.22
N ASN A 328 -15.07 -21.49 9.23
CA ASN A 328 -13.70 -20.97 9.13
C ASN A 328 -12.65 -22.02 8.73
N ASP A 329 -13.03 -23.26 8.41
CA ASP A 329 -12.09 -24.32 8.03
C ASP A 329 -11.52 -24.09 6.62
N PRO A 330 -10.18 -24.03 6.43
CA PRO A 330 -9.55 -23.94 5.12
C PRO A 330 -9.93 -25.09 4.18
N LEU A 331 -10.36 -26.25 4.70
CA LEU A 331 -10.92 -27.32 3.89
C LEU A 331 -12.20 -26.90 3.17
N GLN A 332 -13.07 -26.09 3.79
CA GLN A 332 -14.22 -25.52 3.08
C GLN A 332 -13.78 -24.64 1.91
N THR A 333 -12.71 -23.87 2.10
CA THR A 333 -12.14 -23.00 1.04
C THR A 333 -11.70 -23.83 -0.16
N LEU A 334 -10.96 -24.92 0.09
CA LEU A 334 -10.49 -25.81 -0.96
C LEU A 334 -11.67 -26.45 -1.71
N PHE A 335 -12.64 -27.03 -0.99
CA PHE A 335 -13.75 -27.73 -1.63
C PHE A 335 -14.68 -26.78 -2.41
N GLN A 336 -14.85 -25.54 -1.96
CA GLN A 336 -15.61 -24.52 -2.71
C GLN A 336 -14.88 -24.13 -4.01
N LEU A 337 -13.56 -23.94 -3.97
CA LEU A 337 -12.75 -23.71 -5.18
C LEU A 337 -12.84 -24.88 -6.16
N MET A 338 -12.67 -26.11 -5.67
CA MET A 338 -12.77 -27.33 -6.49
C MET A 338 -14.17 -27.52 -7.09
N SER A 339 -15.20 -26.92 -6.48
CA SER A 339 -16.56 -26.88 -7.00
C SER A 339 -16.81 -25.80 -8.04
N GLY A 340 -15.79 -25.01 -8.41
CA GLY A 340 -15.90 -23.89 -9.35
C GLY A 340 -16.67 -22.70 -8.78
N ARG A 341 -16.57 -22.45 -7.46
CA ARG A 341 -17.20 -21.30 -6.80
C ARG A 341 -16.16 -20.47 -6.05
N ILE A 342 -16.38 -19.16 -5.99
CA ILE A 342 -15.57 -18.29 -5.12
C ILE A 342 -15.86 -18.67 -3.66
N PRO A 343 -14.83 -18.98 -2.86
CA PRO A 343 -15.01 -19.36 -1.47
C PRO A 343 -15.66 -18.25 -0.65
N GLN A 344 -16.47 -18.64 0.32
CA GLN A 344 -17.04 -17.68 1.28
C GLN A 344 -15.96 -17.01 2.13
N SER A 345 -14.83 -17.67 2.35
CA SER A 345 -13.67 -17.08 3.00
C SER A 345 -13.13 -15.85 2.27
N ALA A 346 -13.20 -15.80 0.94
CA ALA A 346 -12.76 -14.63 0.17
C ALA A 346 -13.74 -13.44 0.27
N LEU A 347 -15.01 -13.70 0.59
CA LEU A 347 -16.05 -12.67 0.68
C LEU A 347 -16.21 -12.13 2.11
N CYS A 348 -15.82 -12.93 3.12
CA CYS A 348 -16.10 -12.65 4.53
C CYS A 348 -14.85 -12.68 5.42
N CYS A 349 -13.65 -12.87 4.87
CA CYS A 349 -12.38 -12.85 5.61
C CYS A 349 -12.18 -11.58 6.44
N GLY A 350 -11.63 -11.73 7.65
CA GLY A 350 -11.40 -10.63 8.59
C GLY A 350 -12.62 -10.28 9.45
N ASP A 351 -13.69 -11.09 9.43
CA ASP A 351 -14.76 -11.04 10.43
C ASP A 351 -14.36 -11.83 11.67
N VAL A 352 -14.90 -11.46 12.83
CA VAL A 352 -14.71 -12.22 14.08
C VAL A 352 -15.14 -13.68 13.88
N THR A 353 -16.10 -13.93 12.99
CA THR A 353 -16.63 -15.26 12.65
C THR A 353 -15.70 -16.08 11.74
N TRP A 354 -14.99 -15.45 10.81
CA TRP A 354 -14.13 -16.14 9.83
C TRP A 354 -12.67 -16.23 10.28
N GLY A 355 -12.23 -15.33 11.15
CA GLY A 355 -10.89 -15.35 11.73
C GLY A 355 -9.81 -14.98 10.73
N ASP A 356 -8.69 -15.71 10.78
CA ASP A 356 -7.46 -15.40 10.09
C ASP A 356 -7.53 -15.68 8.57
N TRP A 357 -7.19 -14.70 7.75
CA TRP A 357 -7.21 -14.83 6.28
C TRP A 357 -6.07 -15.72 5.75
N ARG A 358 -4.96 -15.84 6.51
CA ARG A 358 -3.72 -16.47 6.05
C ARG A 358 -3.88 -17.96 5.67
N PRO A 359 -4.55 -18.82 6.46
CA PRO A 359 -4.74 -20.21 6.08
C PRO A 359 -5.61 -20.39 4.83
N HIS A 360 -6.59 -19.52 4.63
CA HIS A 360 -7.44 -19.54 3.44
C HIS A 360 -6.63 -19.18 2.19
N LEU A 361 -5.87 -18.08 2.23
CA LEU A 361 -5.01 -17.73 1.10
C LEU A 361 -3.95 -18.82 0.83
N ALA A 362 -3.35 -19.39 1.88
CA ALA A 362 -2.36 -20.45 1.74
C ALA A 362 -2.90 -21.65 0.95
N VAL A 363 -4.15 -22.07 1.21
CA VAL A 363 -4.82 -23.14 0.46
C VAL A 363 -5.01 -22.75 -1.01
N MET A 364 -5.48 -21.53 -1.28
CA MET A 364 -5.72 -21.02 -2.64
C MET A 364 -4.45 -20.94 -3.48
N LEU A 365 -3.31 -20.61 -2.84
CA LEU A 365 -2.01 -20.48 -3.51
C LEU A 365 -1.34 -21.83 -3.76
N SER A 366 -1.37 -22.73 -2.77
CA SER A 366 -0.72 -24.04 -2.85
C SER A 366 -1.48 -25.06 -3.69
N ASN A 367 -2.81 -24.94 -3.76
CA ASN A 367 -3.68 -25.87 -4.50
C ASN A 367 -4.21 -25.21 -5.77
N LYS A 368 -3.35 -25.12 -6.80
CA LYS A 368 -3.74 -24.66 -8.15
C LYS A 368 -4.55 -25.71 -8.92
N VAL A 369 -5.66 -26.17 -8.33
CA VAL A 369 -6.52 -27.20 -8.90
C VAL A 369 -7.78 -26.55 -9.49
N GLY A 370 -8.08 -26.83 -10.76
CA GLY A 370 -9.28 -26.35 -11.44
C GLY A 370 -9.07 -25.09 -12.27
N ASP A 371 -10.04 -24.17 -12.22
CA ASP A 371 -10.07 -22.93 -12.99
C ASP A 371 -9.13 -21.88 -12.38
N MET A 372 -8.04 -21.58 -13.10
CA MET A 372 -7.02 -20.60 -12.68
C MET A 372 -7.58 -19.17 -12.63
N GLU A 373 -8.50 -18.83 -13.54
CA GLU A 373 -9.16 -17.52 -13.54
C GLU A 373 -10.07 -17.37 -12.33
N LEU A 374 -10.77 -18.44 -11.95
CA LEU A 374 -11.57 -18.43 -10.73
C LEU A 374 -10.71 -18.27 -9.48
N ASN A 375 -9.58 -18.98 -9.41
CA ASN A 375 -8.66 -18.84 -8.27
C ASN A 375 -8.09 -17.42 -8.19
N HIS A 376 -7.66 -16.86 -9.33
CA HIS A 376 -7.18 -15.48 -9.44
C HIS A 376 -8.24 -14.46 -8.99
N ARG A 377 -9.47 -14.56 -9.50
CA ARG A 377 -10.60 -13.73 -9.05
C ARG A 377 -10.89 -13.89 -7.57
N ALA A 378 -10.79 -15.09 -7.02
CA ALA A 378 -11.01 -15.33 -5.60
C ALA A 378 -9.94 -14.66 -4.72
N ILE A 379 -8.66 -14.69 -5.13
CA ILE A 379 -7.58 -13.98 -4.41
C ILE A 379 -7.81 -12.47 -4.44
N ILE A 380 -8.20 -11.91 -5.59
CA ILE A 380 -8.54 -10.49 -5.71
C ILE A 380 -9.72 -10.14 -4.81
N THR A 381 -10.77 -10.96 -4.82
CA THR A 381 -11.97 -10.75 -3.99
C THR A 381 -11.61 -10.76 -2.49
N MET A 382 -10.72 -11.66 -2.07
CA MET A 382 -10.19 -11.67 -0.71
C MET A 382 -9.46 -10.36 -0.37
N GLY A 383 -8.63 -9.87 -1.29
CA GLY A 383 -7.96 -8.57 -1.16
C GLY A 383 -8.94 -7.40 -1.05
N ASP A 384 -9.96 -7.34 -1.92
CA ASP A 384 -10.98 -6.30 -1.93
C ASP A 384 -11.77 -6.29 -0.58
N THR A 385 -12.11 -7.48 -0.06
CA THR A 385 -12.75 -7.64 1.25
C THR A 385 -11.87 -7.15 2.41
N LEU A 386 -10.58 -7.52 2.41
CA LEU A 386 -9.62 -7.09 3.43
C LEU A 386 -9.38 -5.58 3.39
N ALA A 387 -9.30 -5.00 2.19
CA ALA A 387 -9.17 -3.55 2.01
C ALA A 387 -10.40 -2.80 2.53
N GLY A 388 -11.61 -3.33 2.27
CA GLY A 388 -12.87 -2.78 2.79
C GLY A 388 -12.95 -2.76 4.32
N ARG A 389 -12.19 -3.63 5.00
CA ARG A 389 -12.07 -3.69 6.47
C ARG A 389 -10.91 -2.87 7.04
N GLY A 390 -10.15 -2.18 6.19
CA GLY A 390 -8.97 -1.41 6.59
C GLY A 390 -7.70 -2.23 6.83
N ALA A 391 -7.69 -3.53 6.49
CA ALA A 391 -6.50 -4.39 6.56
C ALA A 391 -5.67 -4.25 5.28
N VAL A 392 -5.07 -3.06 5.10
CA VAL A 392 -4.37 -2.65 3.86
C VAL A 392 -3.20 -3.56 3.55
N GLU A 393 -2.38 -3.88 4.55
CA GLU A 393 -1.19 -4.70 4.38
C GLU A 393 -1.55 -6.13 3.91
N ALA A 394 -2.61 -6.72 4.49
CA ALA A 394 -3.13 -8.02 4.10
C ALA A 394 -3.76 -8.01 2.69
N ALA A 395 -4.48 -6.93 2.34
CA ALA A 395 -5.05 -6.76 1.01
C ALA A 395 -3.96 -6.66 -0.06
N HIS A 396 -2.90 -5.88 0.20
CA HIS A 396 -1.78 -5.75 -0.72
C HIS A 396 -1.01 -7.07 -0.87
N PHE A 397 -0.94 -7.90 0.16
CA PHE A 397 -0.39 -9.26 0.04
C PHE A 397 -1.20 -10.05 -1.00
N CYS A 398 -2.53 -10.03 -0.92
CA CYS A 398 -3.40 -10.69 -1.88
C CYS A 398 -3.21 -10.15 -3.30
N TYR A 399 -3.12 -8.84 -3.47
CA TYR A 399 -2.91 -8.20 -4.78
C TYR A 399 -1.55 -8.56 -5.41
N LEU A 400 -0.48 -8.61 -4.62
CA LEU A 400 0.83 -9.09 -5.09
C LEU A 400 0.74 -10.56 -5.54
N MET A 401 0.05 -11.41 -4.77
CA MET A 401 -0.11 -12.82 -5.14
C MET A 401 -1.03 -13.04 -6.35
N ALA A 402 -1.86 -12.05 -6.68
CA ALA A 402 -2.67 -12.01 -7.89
C ALA A 402 -2.02 -11.21 -9.04
N ASP A 403 -0.75 -10.83 -8.92
CA ASP A 403 0.00 -10.11 -9.96
C ASP A 403 -0.68 -8.80 -10.41
N ILE A 404 -1.35 -8.11 -9.47
CA ILE A 404 -2.00 -6.82 -9.73
C ILE A 404 -0.91 -5.75 -9.86
N PRO A 405 -0.90 -4.97 -10.96
CA PRO A 405 0.10 -3.93 -11.16
C PRO A 405 -0.08 -2.76 -10.19
N PHE A 406 1.02 -2.06 -9.91
CA PHE A 406 0.98 -0.77 -9.25
C PHE A 406 0.45 0.29 -10.20
N SER A 407 -0.40 1.18 -9.71
CA SER A 407 -0.94 2.31 -10.46
C SER A 407 -0.46 3.67 -9.94
N TYR A 408 -0.91 4.74 -10.60
CA TYR A 408 -0.63 6.12 -10.27
C TYR A 408 -1.54 6.63 -9.15
N PHE A 409 -1.03 7.58 -8.35
CA PHE A 409 -1.75 8.12 -7.19
C PHE A 409 -3.11 8.77 -7.52
N GLU A 410 -3.25 9.36 -8.71
CA GLU A 410 -4.49 10.03 -9.12
C GLU A 410 -5.64 9.05 -9.38
N ALA A 411 -5.32 7.77 -9.63
CA ALA A 411 -6.30 6.74 -9.93
C ALA A 411 -6.89 6.13 -8.66
N LYS A 412 -7.85 6.84 -8.04
CA LYS A 412 -8.53 6.41 -6.80
C LYS A 412 -9.27 5.07 -6.90
N ALA A 413 -9.56 4.61 -8.11
CA ALA A 413 -10.23 3.34 -8.37
C ALA A 413 -9.28 2.13 -8.29
N ASP A 414 -7.97 2.35 -8.32
CA ASP A 414 -7.00 1.26 -8.37
C ASP A 414 -6.74 0.65 -7.00
N ARG A 415 -6.27 -0.59 -7.01
CA ARG A 415 -6.14 -1.42 -5.80
C ARG A 415 -4.85 -1.14 -5.04
N MET A 416 -3.80 -0.76 -5.75
CA MET A 416 -2.46 -0.61 -5.19
C MET A 416 -1.69 0.50 -5.93
N VAL A 417 -1.09 1.41 -5.16
CA VAL A 417 -0.23 2.50 -5.66
C VAL A 417 1.12 2.41 -4.95
N LEU A 418 1.08 2.43 -3.62
CA LEU A 418 2.25 2.23 -2.76
C LEU A 418 1.97 1.08 -1.79
N LEU A 419 2.97 0.21 -1.59
CA LEU A 419 2.86 -0.95 -0.72
C LEU A 419 2.65 -0.53 0.74
N GLY A 420 1.68 -1.13 1.44
CA GLY A 420 1.34 -0.81 2.83
C GLY A 420 0.63 0.53 3.06
N SER A 421 0.24 1.27 2.01
CA SER A 421 -0.40 2.58 2.12
C SER A 421 -1.80 2.62 1.48
N ASN A 422 -2.74 3.27 2.16
CA ASN A 422 -4.11 3.45 1.66
C ASN A 422 -4.27 4.80 0.96
N HIS A 423 -4.17 4.82 -0.37
CA HIS A 423 -4.33 6.02 -1.20
C HIS A 423 -5.80 6.46 -1.35
N ARG A 424 -6.77 5.65 -0.90
CA ARG A 424 -8.21 5.97 -0.94
C ARG A 424 -8.68 6.70 0.32
N ALA A 425 -7.93 6.63 1.41
CA ALA A 425 -8.17 7.45 2.59
C ALA A 425 -7.72 8.89 2.28
N GLY A 426 -8.64 9.85 2.29
CA GLY A 426 -8.37 11.23 1.84
C GLY A 426 -7.18 11.91 2.54
N LEU A 427 -6.59 12.91 1.87
CA LEU A 427 -5.34 13.62 2.22
C LEU A 427 -5.18 14.05 3.70
N TRP A 428 -6.27 14.17 4.45
CA TRP A 428 -6.26 14.71 5.81
C TRP A 428 -5.92 13.69 6.91
N ALA A 429 -5.91 12.40 6.60
CA ALA A 429 -5.52 11.35 7.55
C ALA A 429 -4.06 10.86 7.39
N GLY A 430 -3.35 11.32 6.35
CA GLY A 430 -2.12 10.69 5.85
C GLY A 430 -0.83 11.49 5.92
N LEU A 431 -0.87 12.79 6.21
CA LEU A 431 0.36 13.61 6.33
C LEU A 431 1.30 13.16 7.47
N GLY A 432 0.84 12.28 8.36
CA GLY A 432 1.65 11.64 9.40
C GLY A 432 2.08 10.19 9.13
N ALA A 433 1.79 9.61 7.96
CA ALA A 433 2.12 8.20 7.73
C ALA A 433 2.48 7.88 6.28
N ARG A 434 3.80 7.79 6.07
CA ARG A 434 4.47 6.93 5.06
C ARG A 434 4.44 7.45 3.62
N CYS A 435 5.41 8.29 3.30
CA CYS A 435 6.08 8.24 2.00
C CYS A 435 7.15 7.13 2.04
N VAL A 436 7.06 6.15 1.16
CA VAL A 436 8.15 5.26 0.72
C VAL A 436 8.12 5.26 -0.79
#